data_AF-A0A7C0VHX2-F1
#
_entry.id   AF-A0A7C0VHX2-F1
#
_cell.length_a   1.000
_cell.length_b   1.000
_cell.length_c   1.000
_cell.angle_alpha   90.00
_cell.angle_beta   90.00
_cell.angle_gamma   90.00
#
_symmetry.space_group_name_H-M   'P 1'
#
loop_
_entity.id
_entity.type
_entity.pdbx_description
1 polymer ?
#
loop_
_entity_poly.entity_id
_entity_poly.type
_entity_poly.pdbx_seq_one_letter_code
_entity_poly.pdbx_strand_id
1 'polypeptide(L)'
;MQATWRSGSGSLNFSSSEDNPDGFVGKTDYGYINPGVRAVSMLETRPQMTSHGWVEGLYPEIILPENVHLRSYIGFKKGADASDGVTFHIFVHEGNTYSQVAVQKLFPRQYKKVDINLSPWAGKKIQLILKVSAGNHSKSDLAVWVNPRLDNFQGKK
;
A
#
# COMPACT_ATOMS: atom_id res chain seq x y z
N MET A 1 -2.50 1.91 13.74
CA MET A 1 -3.34 0.73 13.46
C MET A 1 -2.49 -0.28 12.70
N GLN A 2 -2.70 -1.58 12.93
CA GLN A 2 -1.99 -2.66 12.23
C GLN A 2 -2.95 -3.35 11.28
N ALA A 3 -2.53 -3.59 10.04
CA ALA A 3 -3.29 -4.35 9.07
C ALA A 3 -2.95 -5.84 9.12
N THR A 4 -3.90 -6.67 8.70
CA THR A 4 -3.65 -8.08 8.38
C THR A 4 -3.22 -8.18 6.93
N TRP A 5 -2.05 -8.77 6.67
CA TRP A 5 -1.46 -8.83 5.34
C TRP A 5 -1.60 -10.22 4.72
N ARG A 6 -1.82 -10.26 3.42
CA ARG A 6 -1.85 -11.49 2.64
C ARG A 6 -1.39 -11.27 1.20
N SER A 7 -1.07 -12.37 0.54
CA SER A 7 -0.79 -12.47 -0.89
C SER A 7 -1.58 -13.62 -1.49
N GLY A 8 -1.33 -13.92 -2.77
CA GLY A 8 -1.87 -15.10 -3.44
C GLY A 8 -1.47 -16.43 -2.79
N SER A 9 -0.41 -16.48 -1.97
CA SER A 9 0.01 -17.69 -1.24
C SER A 9 -0.48 -17.75 0.21
N GLY A 10 -1.21 -16.75 0.69
CA GLY A 10 -1.84 -16.75 2.01
C GLY A 10 -1.39 -15.60 2.90
N SER A 11 -1.48 -15.80 4.21
CA SER A 11 -1.16 -14.77 5.21
C SER A 11 0.33 -14.42 5.22
N LEU A 12 0.64 -13.14 5.37
CA LEU A 12 2.01 -12.62 5.47
C LEU A 12 2.24 -11.96 6.83
N ASN A 13 3.45 -12.16 7.37
CA ASN A 13 3.92 -11.47 8.55
C ASN A 13 4.79 -10.28 8.16
N PHE A 14 4.80 -9.24 9.00
CA PHE A 14 5.81 -8.19 8.91
C PHE A 14 7.20 -8.81 9.08
N SER A 15 8.09 -8.52 8.12
CA SER A 15 9.44 -9.05 8.07
C SER A 15 10.41 -7.96 7.65
N SER A 16 11.69 -8.14 7.97
CA SER A 16 12.79 -7.35 7.39
C SER A 16 13.44 -8.03 6.19
N SER A 17 13.06 -9.28 5.88
CA SER A 17 13.59 -10.03 4.74
C SER A 17 12.69 -9.87 3.52
N GLU A 18 13.19 -9.18 2.51
CA GLU A 18 12.53 -8.92 1.24
C GLU A 18 12.52 -10.13 0.30
N ASP A 19 13.25 -11.20 0.60
CA ASP A 19 13.49 -12.32 -0.32
C ASP A 19 12.39 -13.40 -0.32
N ASN A 20 11.32 -13.23 0.46
CA ASN A 20 10.26 -14.24 0.57
C ASN A 20 9.40 -14.34 -0.71
N PRO A 21 9.43 -15.45 -1.49
CA PRO A 21 8.69 -15.59 -2.73
C PRO A 21 7.17 -15.50 -2.59
N ASP A 22 6.64 -15.72 -1.38
CA ASP A 22 5.23 -15.57 -1.07
C ASP A 22 4.76 -14.11 -1.06
N GLY A 23 5.70 -13.17 -1.05
CA GLY A 23 5.43 -11.74 -0.93
C GLY A 23 6.09 -11.17 0.32
N PHE A 24 6.07 -9.85 0.43
CA PHE A 24 6.75 -9.14 1.50
C PHE A 24 5.92 -7.96 1.99
N VAL A 25 5.95 -7.75 3.29
CA VAL A 25 5.57 -6.50 3.94
C VAL A 25 6.60 -6.18 5.02
N GLY A 26 7.11 -4.95 4.98
CA GLY A 26 8.07 -4.43 5.94
C GLY A 26 7.81 -2.96 6.23
N LYS A 27 8.47 -2.45 7.28
CA LYS A 27 8.45 -1.02 7.59
C LYS A 27 9.85 -0.54 7.88
N THR A 28 10.19 0.63 7.35
CA THR A 28 11.46 1.31 7.62
C THR A 28 11.21 2.77 7.97
N ASP A 29 11.89 3.27 9.00
CA ASP A 29 11.70 4.64 9.48
C ASP A 29 12.18 5.69 8.48
N TYR A 30 13.22 5.38 7.71
CA TYR A 30 13.70 6.21 6.62
C TYR A 30 14.40 5.38 5.54
N GLY A 31 14.45 5.93 4.34
CA GLY A 31 15.12 5.30 3.22
C GLY A 31 15.09 6.20 1.99
N TYR A 32 15.20 5.59 0.83
CA TYR A 32 15.19 6.30 -0.45
C TYR A 32 14.22 5.61 -1.40
N ILE A 33 13.35 6.39 -2.02
CA ILE A 33 12.55 5.93 -3.15
C ILE A 33 13.30 6.23 -4.45
N ASN A 34 13.14 5.39 -5.46
CA ASN A 34 13.74 5.54 -6.78
C ASN A 34 13.24 6.86 -7.44
N PRO A 35 14.09 7.81 -7.89
CA PRO A 35 15.53 7.72 -8.22
C PRO A 35 16.55 8.19 -7.17
N GLY A 36 16.19 8.22 -5.90
CA GLY A 36 17.08 8.61 -4.80
C GLY A 36 16.51 9.70 -3.91
N VAL A 37 15.20 9.91 -3.93
CA VAL A 37 14.52 10.88 -3.08
C VAL A 37 14.41 10.30 -1.67
N ARG A 38 14.89 11.05 -0.66
CA ARG A 38 14.81 10.64 0.74
C ARG A 38 13.34 10.57 1.18
N ALA A 39 12.98 9.49 1.85
CA ALA A 39 11.64 9.23 2.37
C ALA A 39 11.69 8.79 3.84
N VAL A 40 10.58 8.97 4.54
CA VAL A 40 10.41 8.60 5.96
C VAL A 40 9.11 7.81 6.15
N SER A 41 9.05 6.96 7.17
CA SER A 41 7.92 6.08 7.47
C SER A 41 7.46 5.30 6.23
N MET A 42 8.36 4.52 5.66
CA MET A 42 8.13 3.71 4.47
C MET A 42 7.47 2.39 4.87
N LEU A 43 6.27 2.14 4.37
CA LEU A 43 5.67 0.82 4.32
C LEU A 43 6.10 0.18 3.01
N GLU A 44 6.93 -0.84 3.09
CA GLU A 44 7.48 -1.55 1.96
C GLU A 44 6.63 -2.79 1.69
N THR A 45 6.29 -3.01 0.42
CA THR A 45 5.44 -4.11 0.00
C THR A 45 6.00 -4.72 -1.27
N ARG A 46 6.02 -6.04 -1.35
CA ARG A 46 6.29 -6.75 -2.59
C ARG A 46 5.17 -7.76 -2.84
N PRO A 47 4.57 -7.76 -4.04
CA PRO A 47 3.68 -8.82 -4.46
C PRO A 47 4.34 -10.20 -4.32
N GLN A 48 3.52 -11.25 -4.24
CA GLN A 48 4.02 -12.61 -4.47
C GLN A 48 4.88 -12.67 -5.75
N MET A 49 6.02 -13.36 -5.72
CA MET A 49 6.98 -13.46 -6.83
C MET A 49 6.50 -14.39 -7.95
N THR A 50 5.26 -14.19 -8.41
CA THR A 50 4.66 -14.84 -9.56
C THR A 50 4.15 -13.78 -10.54
N SER A 51 3.88 -14.19 -11.78
CA SER A 51 3.24 -13.32 -12.77
C SER A 51 1.87 -12.89 -12.25
N HIS A 52 1.56 -11.59 -12.31
CA HIS A 52 0.32 -11.01 -11.78
C HIS A 52 0.09 -11.30 -10.28
N GLY A 53 1.17 -11.58 -9.53
CA GLY A 53 1.14 -11.72 -8.09
C GLY A 53 0.63 -10.45 -7.42
N TRP A 54 0.19 -10.56 -6.18
CA TRP A 54 -0.31 -9.41 -5.43
C TRP A 54 0.02 -9.52 -3.94
N VAL A 55 -0.03 -8.38 -3.26
CA VAL A 55 0.03 -8.25 -1.81
C VAL A 55 -1.00 -7.21 -1.37
N GLU A 56 -1.73 -7.49 -0.30
CA GLU A 56 -2.69 -6.52 0.24
C GLU A 56 -2.73 -6.54 1.77
N GLY A 57 -2.99 -5.37 2.34
CA GLY A 57 -3.19 -5.17 3.76
C GLY A 57 -4.61 -4.71 4.04
N LEU A 58 -5.36 -5.51 4.83
CA LEU A 58 -6.68 -5.16 5.32
C LEU A 58 -6.54 -4.46 6.68
N TYR A 59 -6.89 -3.18 6.74
CA TYR A 59 -6.85 -2.41 7.98
C TYR A 59 -8.09 -2.70 8.85
N PRO A 60 -8.00 -2.52 10.18
CA PRO A 60 -9.15 -2.74 11.07
C PRO A 60 -10.30 -1.81 10.74
N GLU A 61 -11.51 -2.20 11.13
CA GLU A 61 -12.69 -1.36 10.98
C GLU A 61 -12.54 -0.03 11.74
N ILE A 62 -12.92 1.05 11.08
CA ILE A 62 -12.93 2.41 11.63
C ILE A 62 -14.24 3.10 11.27
N ILE A 63 -14.69 3.98 12.16
CA ILE A 63 -15.72 4.97 11.82
C ILE A 63 -15.00 6.24 11.41
N LEU A 64 -15.25 6.73 10.20
CA LEU A 64 -14.59 7.93 9.69
C LEU A 64 -15.25 9.21 10.24
N PRO A 65 -14.48 10.14 10.81
CA PRO A 65 -14.89 11.53 10.95
C PRO A 65 -15.21 12.19 9.60
N GLU A 66 -15.80 13.38 9.65
CA GLU A 66 -15.97 14.22 8.47
C GLU A 66 -14.62 14.70 7.92
N ASN A 67 -14.55 14.95 6.62
CA ASN A 67 -13.40 15.56 5.95
C ASN A 67 -12.07 14.80 6.13
N VAL A 68 -12.12 13.47 6.19
CA VAL A 68 -10.93 12.61 6.24
C VAL A 68 -10.37 12.37 4.84
N HIS A 69 -9.05 12.46 4.73
CA HIS A 69 -8.31 12.11 3.52
C HIS A 69 -7.31 11.01 3.81
N LEU A 70 -7.22 10.02 2.92
CA LEU A 70 -6.08 9.11 2.88
C LEU A 70 -4.98 9.72 2.03
N ARG A 71 -3.80 9.94 2.64
CA ARG A 71 -2.64 10.51 1.96
C ARG A 71 -1.43 9.61 2.06
N SER A 72 -0.68 9.54 0.97
CA SER A 72 0.59 8.81 0.87
C SER A 72 1.38 9.33 -0.33
N TYR A 73 2.69 9.09 -0.36
CA TYR A 73 3.39 9.00 -1.65
C TYR A 73 3.59 7.53 -2.00
N ILE A 74 3.42 7.18 -3.27
CA ILE A 74 3.64 5.83 -3.79
C ILE A 74 4.80 5.84 -4.77
N GLY A 75 5.56 4.76 -4.82
CA GLY A 75 6.69 4.60 -5.73
C GLY A 75 7.44 3.30 -5.46
N PHE A 76 8.70 3.27 -5.85
CA PHE A 76 9.57 2.10 -5.67
C PHE A 76 10.69 2.41 -4.69
N LYS A 77 11.15 1.41 -3.93
CA LYS A 77 12.38 1.50 -3.16
C LYS A 77 13.58 1.71 -4.11
N LYS A 78 14.58 2.48 -3.67
CA LYS A 78 15.82 2.66 -4.45
C LYS A 78 16.46 1.29 -4.74
N GLY A 79 16.83 1.04 -5.99
CA GLY A 79 17.40 -0.24 -6.46
C GLY A 79 16.41 -1.18 -7.15
N ALA A 80 15.11 -0.86 -7.14
CA ALA A 80 14.06 -1.63 -7.84
C ALA A 80 13.96 -1.31 -9.35
N ASP A 81 15.06 -0.99 -10.01
CA ASP A 81 15.09 -0.55 -11.42
C ASP A 81 14.73 -1.66 -12.42
N ALA A 82 14.83 -2.93 -12.01
CA ALA A 82 14.51 -4.09 -12.84
C ALA A 82 13.01 -4.48 -12.84
N SER A 83 12.15 -3.75 -12.11
CA SER A 83 10.69 -3.98 -12.15
C SER A 83 10.11 -3.59 -13.52
N ASP A 84 9.13 -4.36 -14.00
CA ASP A 84 8.34 -4.01 -15.19
C ASP A 84 7.11 -3.14 -14.87
N GLY A 85 7.00 -2.69 -13.61
CA GLY A 85 5.97 -1.82 -13.10
C GLY A 85 4.95 -2.55 -12.22
N VAL A 86 4.35 -1.80 -11.29
CA VAL A 86 3.31 -2.31 -10.39
C VAL A 86 2.07 -1.43 -10.47
N THR A 87 0.94 -2.00 -10.06
CA THR A 87 -0.30 -1.25 -9.89
C THR A 87 -0.65 -1.14 -8.41
N PHE A 88 -0.74 0.10 -7.92
CA PHE A 88 -1.23 0.43 -6.59
C PHE A 88 -2.75 0.55 -6.64
N HIS A 89 -3.43 -0.11 -5.72
CA HIS A 89 -4.88 -0.03 -5.56
C HIS A 89 -5.22 0.37 -4.13
N ILE A 90 -6.27 1.17 -4.00
CA ILE A 90 -6.87 1.50 -2.71
C ILE A 90 -8.35 1.16 -2.79
N PHE A 91 -8.82 0.40 -1.81
CA PHE A 91 -10.24 0.07 -1.67
C PHE A 91 -10.79 0.53 -0.34
N VAL A 92 -12.08 0.85 -0.34
CA VAL A 92 -12.91 0.97 0.85
C VAL A 92 -13.83 -0.25 0.87
N HIS A 93 -13.86 -0.94 2.01
CA HIS A 93 -14.78 -2.05 2.28
C HIS A 93 -15.83 -1.61 3.30
N GLU A 94 -17.09 -1.57 2.88
CA GLU A 94 -18.25 -1.17 3.69
C GLU A 94 -19.27 -2.32 3.69
N GLY A 95 -19.41 -3.02 4.82
CA GLY A 95 -20.28 -4.20 4.90
C GLY A 95 -19.83 -5.30 3.94
N ASN A 96 -20.58 -5.51 2.85
CA ASN A 96 -20.25 -6.48 1.78
C ASN A 96 -19.79 -5.80 0.48
N THR A 97 -19.66 -4.47 0.46
CA THR A 97 -19.31 -3.70 -0.74
C THR A 97 -17.83 -3.34 -0.73
N TYR A 98 -17.14 -3.72 -1.80
CA TYR A 98 -15.76 -3.32 -2.09
C TYR A 98 -15.75 -2.23 -3.16
N SER A 99 -15.35 -1.02 -2.80
CA SER A 99 -15.24 0.11 -3.72
C SER A 99 -13.78 0.43 -3.99
N GLN A 100 -13.33 0.35 -5.24
CA GLN A 100 -12.00 0.82 -5.63
C GLN A 100 -12.00 2.35 -5.71
N VAL A 101 -11.28 3.01 -4.81
CA VAL A 101 -11.25 4.48 -4.72
C VAL A 101 -10.01 5.10 -5.37
N ALA A 102 -8.97 4.30 -5.61
CA ALA A 102 -7.82 4.71 -6.39
C ALA A 102 -7.15 3.53 -7.09
N VAL A 103 -6.62 3.80 -8.28
CA VAL A 103 -5.72 2.89 -9.00
C VAL A 103 -4.63 3.71 -9.68
N GLN A 104 -3.37 3.32 -9.52
CA GLN A 104 -2.22 3.99 -10.11
C GLN A 104 -1.18 2.95 -10.55
N LYS A 105 -0.93 2.86 -11.85
CA LYS A 105 0.20 2.10 -12.39
C LYS A 105 1.44 2.99 -12.36
N LEU A 106 2.55 2.46 -11.83
CA LEU A 106 3.84 3.13 -11.80
C LEU A 106 4.94 2.20 -12.31
N PHE A 107 5.96 2.82 -12.90
CA PHE A 107 7.20 2.19 -13.32
C PHE A 107 8.36 2.68 -12.45
N PRO A 108 9.52 2.00 -12.46
CA PRO A 108 10.71 2.47 -11.76
C PRO A 108 11.04 3.93 -12.07
N ARG A 109 11.69 4.60 -11.10
CA ARG A 109 12.03 6.04 -11.12
C ARG A 109 10.84 6.99 -11.13
N GLN A 110 9.61 6.49 -10.98
CA GLN A 110 8.41 7.30 -10.79
C GLN A 110 7.94 7.24 -9.34
N TYR A 111 7.43 8.35 -8.84
CA TYR A 111 6.64 8.41 -7.61
C TYR A 111 5.50 9.40 -7.77
N LYS A 112 4.40 9.19 -7.04
CA LYS A 112 3.22 10.06 -7.10
C LYS A 112 2.66 10.31 -5.71
N LYS A 113 2.12 11.51 -5.51
CA LYS A 113 1.25 11.81 -4.35
C LYS A 113 -0.11 11.16 -4.59
N VAL A 114 -0.64 10.52 -3.56
CA VAL A 114 -2.02 10.04 -3.47
C VAL A 114 -2.73 10.84 -2.39
N ASP A 115 -3.92 11.35 -2.71
CA ASP A 115 -4.75 12.16 -1.83
C ASP A 115 -6.22 11.82 -2.13
N ILE A 116 -6.79 10.91 -1.36
CA ILE A 116 -8.14 10.38 -1.59
C ILE A 116 -9.09 10.97 -0.57
N ASN A 117 -10.12 11.67 -1.05
CA ASN A 117 -11.20 12.17 -0.23
C ASN A 117 -12.10 10.99 0.21
N LEU A 118 -12.16 10.72 1.52
CA LEU A 118 -13.00 9.67 2.09
C LEU A 118 -14.32 10.20 2.66
N SER A 119 -14.65 11.48 2.45
CA SER A 119 -15.91 12.08 2.89
C SER A 119 -17.19 11.34 2.45
N PRO A 120 -17.24 10.63 1.30
CA PRO A 120 -18.41 9.80 0.97
C PRO A 120 -18.72 8.68 1.98
N TRP A 121 -17.76 8.33 2.84
CA TRP A 121 -17.90 7.33 3.89
C TRP A 121 -17.89 7.94 5.31
N ALA A 122 -18.06 9.26 5.46
CA ALA A 122 -18.15 9.89 6.77
C ALA A 122 -19.29 9.29 7.62
N GLY A 123 -19.02 9.03 8.89
CA GLY A 123 -19.95 8.39 9.83
C GLY A 123 -20.17 6.89 9.60
N LYS A 124 -19.62 6.33 8.52
CA LYS A 124 -19.75 4.91 8.21
C LYS A 124 -18.63 4.09 8.83
N LYS A 125 -18.94 2.85 9.18
CA LYS A 125 -17.96 1.85 9.59
C LYS A 125 -17.37 1.19 8.33
N ILE A 126 -16.08 1.38 8.10
CA ILE A 126 -15.38 0.87 6.92
C ILE A 126 -14.05 0.20 7.28
N GLN A 127 -13.51 -0.59 6.36
CA GLN A 127 -12.10 -0.98 6.33
C GLN A 127 -11.41 -0.37 5.12
N LEU A 128 -10.11 -0.09 5.25
CA LEU A 128 -9.27 0.33 4.14
C LEU A 128 -8.40 -0.84 3.69
N ILE A 129 -8.17 -0.94 2.39
CA ILE A 129 -7.29 -1.94 1.80
C ILE A 129 -6.27 -1.24 0.93
N LEU A 130 -5.00 -1.46 1.25
CA LEU A 130 -3.87 -1.08 0.39
C LEU A 130 -3.39 -2.33 -0.32
N LYS A 131 -3.37 -2.30 -1.66
CA LYS A 131 -2.98 -3.45 -2.47
C LYS A 131 -1.97 -3.05 -3.54
N VAL A 132 -1.00 -3.91 -3.78
CA VAL A 132 -0.07 -3.81 -4.92
C VAL A 132 -0.17 -5.07 -5.74
N SER A 133 -0.32 -4.92 -7.05
CA SER A 133 -0.33 -6.01 -8.03
C SER A 133 0.88 -5.88 -8.96
N ALA A 134 1.58 -7.00 -9.18
CA ALA A 134 2.71 -7.09 -10.08
C ALA A 134 2.28 -7.06 -11.56
N GLY A 135 3.24 -6.73 -12.43
CA GLY A 135 3.16 -6.97 -13.86
C GLY A 135 3.45 -8.42 -14.24
N ASN A 136 4.14 -8.60 -15.37
CA ASN A 136 4.53 -9.93 -15.83
C ASN A 136 5.74 -10.47 -15.04
N HIS A 137 6.62 -9.58 -14.56
CA HIS A 137 7.84 -9.91 -13.84
C HIS A 137 7.85 -9.27 -12.45
N SER A 138 7.79 -10.11 -11.41
CA SER A 138 7.56 -9.64 -10.03
C SER A 138 8.77 -9.66 -9.10
N LYS A 139 9.94 -10.14 -9.56
CA LYS A 139 11.10 -10.34 -8.68
C LYS A 139 11.63 -9.04 -8.08
N SER A 140 11.46 -7.91 -8.76
CA SER A 140 12.01 -6.61 -8.39
C SER A 140 10.96 -5.59 -7.98
N ASP A 141 9.73 -6.03 -7.69
CA ASP A 141 8.57 -5.17 -7.40
C ASP A 141 8.54 -4.64 -5.96
N LEU A 142 9.63 -4.02 -5.51
CA LEU A 142 9.72 -3.39 -4.19
C LEU A 142 8.98 -2.04 -4.19
N ALA A 143 7.66 -2.13 -4.08
CA ALA A 143 6.74 -1.01 -3.99
C ALA A 143 6.74 -0.40 -2.58
N VAL A 144 6.58 0.91 -2.50
CA VAL A 144 6.61 1.65 -1.23
C VAL A 144 5.43 2.59 -1.14
N TRP A 145 4.80 2.59 0.04
CA TRP A 145 3.88 3.62 0.51
C TRP A 145 4.63 4.48 1.54
N VAL A 146 4.88 5.74 1.22
CA VAL A 146 5.60 6.69 2.08
C VAL A 146 4.62 7.48 2.92
N ASN A 147 4.75 7.35 4.24
CA ASN A 147 3.90 8.00 5.23
C ASN A 147 2.38 7.86 4.93
N PRO A 148 1.87 6.62 4.71
CA PRO A 148 0.44 6.39 4.51
C PRO A 148 -0.31 6.71 5.79
N ARG A 149 -1.27 7.64 5.71
CA ARG A 149 -2.01 8.13 6.88
C ARG A 149 -3.39 8.65 6.52
N LEU A 150 -4.27 8.63 7.52
CA LEU A 150 -5.53 9.38 7.49
C LEU A 150 -5.30 10.75 8.11
N ASP A 151 -5.42 11.80 7.31
CA ASP A 151 -5.44 13.17 7.80
C ASP A 151 -6.82 13.50 8.38
N ASN A 152 -6.86 14.33 9.43
CA ASN A 152 -8.06 14.66 10.22
C ASN A 152 -8.71 13.46 10.94
N PHE A 153 -8.00 12.34 11.08
CA PHE A 153 -8.47 11.20 11.86
C PHE A 153 -8.03 11.32 13.33
N GLN A 154 -8.91 11.85 14.18
CA GLN A 154 -8.79 11.76 15.64
C GLN A 154 -9.49 10.48 16.07
N GLY A 155 -8.79 9.34 16.03
CA GLY A 155 -9.35 8.10 16.57
C GLY A 155 -9.71 8.31 18.04
N LYS A 156 -10.97 8.12 18.42
CA LYS A 156 -11.29 7.98 19.84
C LYS A 156 -10.50 6.77 20.34
N LYS A 157 -9.60 7.02 21.30
CA LYS A 157 -8.88 5.98 22.03
C LYS A 157 -9.84 5.01 22.69
#